data_AF-A0A6F8PJT6-F1
#
_entry.id   AF-A0A6F8PJT6-F1
#
_cell.length_a   1.000
_cell.length_b   1.000
_cell.length_c   1.000
_cell.angle_alpha   90.00
_cell.angle_beta   90.00
_cell.angle_gamma   90.00
#
_symmetry.space_group_name_H-M   'P 1'
#
loop_
_entity.id
_entity.type
_entity.pdbx_description
1 polymer ?
#
loop_
_entity_poly.entity_id
_entity_poly.type
_entity_poly.pdbx_seq_one_letter_code
_entity_poly.pdbx_strand_id
1 'polypeptide(L)'
;MDINSKEHQQLIVRSILKISIKTMTLGLVIGLILMAPSFVRENAFSQGLFWVGFSVLVVSIVYALGVAFKKYRMVRSSFNNI
;
A
#
# COMPACT_ATOMS: atom_id res chain seq x y z
N MET A 1 22.22 -8.97 -19.25
CA MET A 1 20.75 -8.82 -19.35
C MET A 1 20.48 -7.46 -19.97
N ASP A 2 19.84 -7.42 -21.14
CA ASP A 2 19.39 -6.15 -21.74
C ASP A 2 18.37 -5.48 -20.82
N ILE A 3 18.66 -4.24 -20.44
CA ILE A 3 17.85 -3.41 -19.54
C ILE A 3 16.44 -3.18 -20.11
N ASN A 4 16.24 -3.44 -21.41
CA ASN A 4 14.99 -3.23 -22.13
C ASN A 4 14.25 -4.51 -22.53
N SER A 5 14.65 -5.68 -22.02
CA SER A 5 13.94 -6.92 -22.33
C SER A 5 12.57 -6.95 -21.65
N LYS A 6 11.58 -7.58 -22.33
CA LYS A 6 10.22 -7.80 -21.79
C LYS A 6 10.22 -8.50 -20.43
N GLU A 7 11.23 -9.33 -20.18
CA GLU A 7 11.41 -10.06 -18.93
C GLU A 7 11.83 -9.12 -17.78
N HIS A 8 12.76 -8.19 -18.02
CA HIS A 8 13.16 -7.21 -17.02
C HIS A 8 11.98 -6.35 -16.56
N GLN A 9 11.10 -6.01 -17.49
CA GLN A 9 9.93 -5.17 -17.24
C GLN A 9 8.85 -5.91 -16.43
N GLN A 10 8.63 -7.20 -16.72
CA GLN A 10 7.74 -8.03 -15.90
C GLN A 10 8.26 -8.15 -14.45
N LEU A 11 9.57 -8.25 -14.26
CA LEU A 11 10.18 -8.28 -12.92
C LEU A 11 9.96 -6.96 -12.17
N ILE A 12 10.06 -5.81 -12.84
CA ILE A 12 9.79 -4.50 -12.25
C ILE A 12 8.32 -4.41 -11.80
N VAL A 13 7.37 -4.74 -12.67
CA VAL A 13 5.94 -4.70 -12.35
C VAL A 13 5.60 -5.65 -11.21
N ARG A 14 6.11 -6.89 -11.23
CA ARG A 14 5.93 -7.85 -10.13
C ARG A 14 6.46 -7.31 -8.80
N SER A 15 7.61 -6.65 -8.82
CA SER A 15 8.20 -6.06 -7.63
C SER A 15 7.37 -4.89 -7.09
N ILE A 16 6.85 -4.03 -7.96
CA ILE A 16 5.94 -2.93 -7.59
C ILE A 16 4.68 -3.49 -6.92
N LEU A 17 4.06 -4.51 -7.51
CA LEU A 17 2.88 -5.15 -6.94
C LEU A 17 3.19 -5.79 -5.58
N LYS A 18 4.31 -6.52 -5.47
CA LYS A 18 4.72 -7.16 -4.21
C LYS A 18 4.91 -6.14 -3.09
N ILE A 19 5.54 -5.01 -3.37
CA ILE A 19 5.74 -3.94 -2.38
C ILE A 19 4.40 -3.30 -2.01
N SER A 20 3.57 -2.99 -3.00
CA SER A 20 2.26 -2.36 -2.77
C SER A 20 1.36 -3.24 -1.90
N ILE A 21 1.32 -4.54 -2.17
CA ILE A 21 0.59 -5.52 -1.35
C ILE A 21 1.14 -5.55 0.07
N LYS A 22 2.47 -5.65 0.25
CA LYS A 22 3.09 -5.64 1.58
C LYS A 22 2.75 -4.38 2.37
N THR A 23 2.82 -3.20 1.74
CA THR A 23 2.45 -1.93 2.39
C THR A 23 0.98 -1.91 2.80
N MET A 24 0.09 -2.39 1.93
CA MET A 24 -1.34 -2.49 2.23
C MET A 24 -1.61 -3.46 3.39
N THR A 25 -0.97 -4.63 3.40
CA THR A 25 -1.07 -5.61 4.49
C THR A 25 -0.56 -5.03 5.81
N LEU A 26 0.57 -4.31 5.79
CA LEU A 26 1.13 -3.73 7.01
C LEU A 26 0.19 -2.67 7.60
N GLY A 27 -0.35 -1.80 6.76
CA GLY A 27 -1.36 -0.80 7.17
C GLY A 27 -2.64 -1.43 7.69
N LEU A 28 -3.10 -2.53 7.07
CA LEU A 28 -4.24 -3.31 7.53
C LEU A 28 -4.01 -3.89 8.93
N VAL A 29 -2.89 -4.59 9.12
CA VAL A 29 -2.56 -5.23 10.40
C VAL A 29 -2.45 -4.19 11.51
N ILE A 30 -1.71 -3.11 11.28
CA ILE A 30 -1.54 -2.04 12.29
C ILE A 30 -2.88 -1.35 12.58
N GLY A 31 -3.65 -1.01 11.55
CA GLY A 31 -4.97 -0.39 11.70
C GLY A 31 -5.93 -1.26 12.51
N LEU A 32 -5.99 -2.56 12.20
CA LEU A 32 -6.85 -3.50 12.94
C LEU A 32 -6.40 -3.69 14.39
N ILE A 33 -5.10 -3.75 14.67
CA ILE A 33 -4.58 -3.84 16.04
C ILE A 33 -4.95 -2.58 16.84
N LEU A 34 -4.86 -1.39 16.23
CA LEU A 34 -5.26 -0.14 16.87
C LEU A 34 -6.77 -0.08 17.11
N MET A 35 -7.57 -0.66 16.23
CA MET A 35 -9.03 -0.72 16.40
C MET A 35 -9.46 -1.81 17.39
N ALA A 36 -8.63 -2.82 17.67
CA ALA A 36 -8.97 -3.95 18.53
C ALA A 36 -9.53 -3.57 19.92
N PRO A 37 -9.00 -2.56 20.64
CA PRO A 37 -9.48 -2.22 21.98
C PRO A 37 -10.93 -1.73 22.02
N SER A 38 -11.46 -1.12 20.95
CA SER A 38 -12.85 -0.65 20.91
C SER A 38 -13.86 -1.79 20.89
N PHE A 39 -13.44 -2.99 20.48
CA PHE A 39 -14.30 -4.18 20.52
C PHE A 39 -14.37 -4.82 21.91
N VAL A 40 -13.43 -4.48 22.81
CA VAL A 40 -13.35 -5.06 24.16
C VAL A 40 -13.83 -4.07 25.22
N ARG A 41 -13.61 -2.77 25.02
CA ARG A 41 -14.02 -1.72 25.94
C ARG A 41 -14.50 -0.50 25.17
N GLU A 42 -15.64 0.06 25.58
CA GLU A 42 -16.15 1.33 25.07
C GLU A 42 -15.82 2.46 26.04
N ASN A 43 -14.77 3.21 25.74
CA ASN A 43 -14.38 4.43 26.44
C ASN A 43 -13.70 5.42 25.49
N ALA A 44 -13.52 6.66 25.93
CA ALA A 44 -12.94 7.72 25.09
C ALA A 44 -11.56 7.34 24.49
N PHE A 45 -10.74 6.59 25.23
CA PHE A 45 -9.43 6.13 24.76
C PHE A 45 -9.55 5.11 23.62
N SER A 46 -10.37 4.08 23.79
CA SER A 46 -10.63 3.05 22.78
C SER A 46 -11.25 3.63 21.51
N GLN A 47 -12.11 4.64 21.64
CA GLN A 47 -12.73 5.33 20.52
C GLN A 47 -11.71 6.20 19.77
N GLY A 48 -10.80 6.86 20.49
CA GLY A 48 -9.66 7.56 19.90
C GLY A 48 -8.75 6.62 19.11
N LEU A 49 -8.38 5.47 19.70
CA LEU A 49 -7.59 4.45 19.02
C LEU A 49 -8.27 3.88 17.77
N PHE A 50 -9.59 3.74 17.78
CA PHE A 50 -10.35 3.34 16.61
C PHE A 50 -10.18 4.33 15.45
N TRP A 51 -10.33 5.63 15.70
CA TRP A 51 -10.15 6.65 14.66
C TRP A 51 -8.71 6.72 14.14
N VAL A 52 -7.73 6.57 15.04
CA VAL A 52 -6.31 6.47 14.64
C VAL A 52 -6.09 5.25 13.75
N GLY A 53 -6.55 4.07 14.18
CA GLY A 53 -6.44 2.84 13.39
C GLY A 53 -7.13 2.93 12.03
N PHE A 54 -8.32 3.54 11.99
CA PHE A 54 -9.05 3.80 10.75
C PHE A 54 -8.26 4.74 9.81
N SER A 55 -7.70 5.83 10.35
CA SER A 55 -6.88 6.75 9.55
C SER A 55 -5.63 6.08 8.98
N VAL A 56 -4.94 5.24 9.75
CA VAL A 56 -3.79 4.46 9.29
C VAL A 56 -4.19 3.54 8.14
N LEU A 57 -5.34 2.88 8.27
CA LEU A 57 -5.91 2.03 7.22
C LEU A 57 -6.13 2.81 5.92
N VAL A 58 -6.86 3.93 5.98
CA VAL A 58 -7.19 4.75 4.82
C VAL A 58 -5.92 5.31 4.17
N VAL A 59 -5.01 5.89 4.96
CA VAL A 59 -3.76 6.48 4.45
C VAL A 59 -2.89 5.42 3.80
N SER A 60 -2.79 4.23 4.39
CA SER A 60 -1.97 3.14 3.83
C SER A 60 -2.50 2.66 2.49
N ILE A 61 -3.83 2.54 2.34
CA ILE A 61 -4.47 2.13 1.08
C ILE A 61 -4.25 3.20 0.00
N VAL A 62 -4.53 4.46 0.33
CA VAL A 62 -4.36 5.59 -0.60
C VAL A 62 -2.89 5.71 -1.03
N TYR A 63 -1.96 5.59 -0.09
CA TYR A 63 -0.53 5.66 -0.37
C TYR A 63 -0.06 4.49 -1.25
N ALA A 64 -0.45 3.26 -0.93
CA ALA A 64 -0.09 2.08 -1.72
C ALA A 64 -0.61 2.19 -3.17
N LEU A 65 -1.87 2.62 -3.36
CA LEU A 65 -2.46 2.84 -4.68
C LEU A 65 -1.74 3.96 -5.43
N GLY A 66 -1.43 5.08 -4.76
CA GLY A 66 -0.70 6.19 -5.36
C GLY A 66 0.70 5.80 -5.83
N VAL A 67 1.44 5.04 -5.02
CA VAL A 67 2.76 4.52 -5.38
C VAL A 67 2.67 3.52 -6.54
N ALA A 68 1.71 2.60 -6.49
CA ALA A 68 1.49 1.63 -7.56
C ALA A 68 1.17 2.32 -8.88
N PHE A 69 0.24 3.29 -8.87
CA PHE A 69 -0.15 4.04 -10.06
C PHE A 69 1.00 4.88 -10.62
N LYS A 70 1.72 5.61 -9.77
CA LYS A 70 2.87 6.43 -10.20
C LYS A 70 3.96 5.57 -10.83
N LYS A 71 4.30 4.44 -10.21
CA LYS A 71 5.33 3.53 -10.73
C LYS A 71 4.86 2.81 -11.99
N TYR A 72 3.61 2.39 -12.07
CA TYR A 72 3.04 1.79 -13.28
C TYR A 72 3.04 2.77 -14.46
N ARG A 73 2.64 4.03 -14.23
CA ARG A 73 2.67 5.07 -15.26
C ARG A 73 4.09 5.40 -15.72
N MET A 74 5.05 5.47 -14.80
CA MET A 74 6.46 5.69 -15.15
C MET A 74 7.01 4.54 -15.99
N VAL A 75 6.75 3.30 -15.58
CA VAL A 75 7.10 2.11 -16.35
C VAL A 75 6.48 2.22 -17.74
N ARG A 76 5.15 2.41 -17.87
CA ARG A 76 4.44 2.58 -19.16
C ARG A 76 4.96 3.74 -20.02
N SER A 77 5.29 4.88 -19.43
CA SER A 77 5.77 6.06 -20.16
C SER A 77 7.18 5.87 -20.70
N SER A 78 8.06 5.14 -20.01
CA SER A 78 9.39 4.81 -20.52
C SER A 78 9.34 3.93 -21.76
N PHE A 79 8.23 3.22 -22.01
CA PHE A 79 8.02 2.47 -23.26
C PHE A 79 7.55 3.31 -24.41
N ASN A 80 6.63 4.24 -24.17
CA ASN A 80 6.00 5.01 -25.24
C ASN A 80 6.96 6.01 -25.92
N ASN A 81 8.12 6.25 -25.30
CA ASN A 81 9.17 7.15 -25.78
C ASN A 81 10.33 6.42 -26.49
N ILE A 82 10.14 5.13 -26.83
CA ILE A 82 11.07 4.30 -27.62
C ILE A 82 10.31 3.80 -28.85
#